data_AF-A0A3B8Q1M5-F1
#
_entry.id   AF-A0A3B8Q1M5-F1
#
_cell.length_a   1.000
_cell.length_b   1.000
_cell.length_c   1.000
_cell.angle_alpha   90.00
_cell.angle_beta   90.00
_cell.angle_gamma   90.00
#
_symmetry.space_group_name_H-M   'P 1'
#
loop_
_entity.id
_entity.type
_entity.pdbx_description
1 polymer ?
#
loop_
_entity_poly.entity_id
_entity_poly.type
_entity_poly.pdbx_seq_one_letter_code
_entity_poly.pdbx_strand_id
1 'polypeptide(L)'
;MKTDPGDTAWLLVSSALVLLMTPALALFYAGMVRKKNVLSTLMHSLVAIPIVTVQWTLYGYSLAFGPTKFGIIGGLDFVGLEQPGQGLPHGTVTDHYRSAL
;
A
#
# COMPACT_ATOMS: atom_id res chain seq x y z
N MET A 1 1.20 -20.45 -9.27
CA MET A 1 0.10 -19.80 -8.53
C MET A 1 -0.94 -19.39 -9.55
N LYS A 2 -2.15 -19.94 -9.51
CA LYS A 2 -3.22 -19.59 -10.45
C LYS A 2 -3.85 -18.30 -9.94
N THR A 3 -3.84 -17.25 -10.74
CA THR A 3 -4.49 -15.98 -10.41
C THR A 3 -5.97 -16.09 -10.75
N ASP A 4 -6.81 -16.16 -9.73
CA ASP A 4 -8.25 -16.16 -9.94
C ASP A 4 -8.72 -14.73 -10.26
N PRO A 5 -9.40 -14.49 -11.40
CA PRO A 5 -9.81 -13.15 -11.82
C PRO A 5 -10.85 -12.55 -10.86
N GLY A 6 -11.65 -13.38 -10.18
CA GLY A 6 -12.60 -12.94 -9.15
C GLY A 6 -11.91 -12.33 -7.93
N ASP A 7 -10.88 -12.99 -7.41
CA ASP A 7 -10.10 -12.51 -6.27
C ASP A 7 -9.34 -11.22 -6.60
N THR A 8 -8.81 -11.14 -7.82
CA THR A 8 -8.13 -9.94 -8.32
C THR A 8 -9.11 -8.76 -8.44
N ALA A 9 -10.29 -8.98 -9.02
CA ALA A 9 -11.32 -7.96 -9.15
C ALA A 9 -11.78 -7.46 -7.76
N TRP A 10 -12.01 -8.37 -6.82
CA TRP A 10 -12.41 -8.02 -5.46
C TRP A 10 -11.33 -7.21 -4.72
N LEU A 11 -10.06 -7.57 -4.87
CA LEU A 11 -8.92 -6.85 -4.29
C LEU A 11 -8.79 -5.44 -4.87
N LEU A 12 -8.97 -5.27 -6.18
CA LEU A 12 -8.95 -3.96 -6.83
C LEU A 12 -10.12 -3.06 -6.38
N VAL A 13 -11.33 -3.62 -6.29
CA VAL A 13 -12.51 -2.90 -5.76
C VAL A 13 -12.27 -2.48 -4.31
N SER A 14 -11.77 -3.39 -3.47
CA SER A 14 -11.45 -3.11 -2.07
C SER A 14 -10.41 -1.99 -1.94
N SER A 15 -9.36 -2.02 -2.77
CA SER A 15 -8.32 -0.98 -2.79
C SER A 15 -8.86 0.38 -3.24
N ALA A 16 -9.78 0.40 -4.21
CA ALA A 16 -10.45 1.62 -4.66
C ALA A 16 -11.34 2.23 -3.57
N LEU A 17 -12.06 1.40 -2.80
CA LEU A 17 -12.86 1.85 -1.67
C LEU A 17 -12.01 2.50 -0.57
N VAL A 18 -10.85 1.92 -0.26
CA VAL A 18 -9.89 2.49 0.71
C VAL A 18 -9.33 3.81 0.20
N LEU A 19 -8.98 3.90 -1.09
CA LEU A 19 -8.47 5.14 -1.69
C LEU A 19 -9.49 6.28 -1.58
N LEU A 20 -10.79 5.98 -1.71
CA LEU A 20 -11.89 6.93 -1.57
C LEU A 20 -12.07 7.45 -0.13
N MET A 21 -11.55 6.76 0.90
CA MET A 21 -11.65 7.22 2.29
C MET A 21 -10.87 8.53 2.54
N THR A 22 -9.70 8.70 1.91
CA THR A 22 -8.83 9.87 2.10
C THR A 22 -9.52 11.19 1.70
N PRO A 23 -10.14 11.31 0.51
CA PRO A 23 -10.94 12.49 0.17
C PRO A 23 -12.30 12.53 0.91
N ALA A 24 -12.90 11.39 1.27
CA ALA A 24 -14.16 11.38 2.02
C ALA A 24 -14.00 11.99 3.43
N LEU A 25 -12.92 11.65 4.13
CA LEU A 25 -12.56 12.27 5.40
C LEU A 25 -12.28 13.76 5.22
N ALA A 26 -11.57 14.15 4.17
CA ALA A 26 -11.29 15.55 3.87
C ALA A 26 -12.58 16.38 3.73
N LEU A 27 -13.58 15.86 3.03
CA LEU A 27 -14.89 16.51 2.88
C LEU A 27 -15.63 16.58 4.22
N PHE A 28 -15.58 15.50 5.01
CA PHE A 28 -16.18 15.46 6.35
C PHE A 28 -15.53 16.49 7.29
N TYR A 29 -14.20 16.54 7.35
CA TYR A 29 -13.45 17.49 8.16
C TYR A 29 -13.62 18.92 7.65
N ALA A 30 -13.63 19.15 6.34
CA ALA A 30 -13.89 20.47 5.77
C ALA A 30 -15.29 21.00 6.15
N GLY A 31 -16.31 20.12 6.29
CA GLY A 31 -17.64 20.49 6.78
C GLY A 31 -17.70 20.96 8.23
N MET A 32 -16.72 20.59 9.07
CA MET A 32 -16.65 20.98 10.49
C MET A 32 -15.81 22.24 10.74
N VAL A 33 -15.16 22.80 9.72
CA VAL A 33 -14.34 24.02 9.85
C VAL A 33 -15.14 25.24 9.36
N ARG A 34 -14.85 26.42 9.93
CA ARG A 34 -15.38 27.72 9.46
C ARG A 34 -15.17 27.86 7.95
N LYS A 35 -16.21 28.34 7.24
CA LYS A 35 -16.25 28.51 5.76
C LYS A 35 -14.98 29.11 5.15
N LYS A 36 -14.32 30.04 5.85
CA LYS A 36 -13.07 30.67 5.42
C LYS A 36 -11.86 29.73 5.28
N ASN A 37 -11.84 28.59 5.96
CA ASN A 37 -10.71 27.65 5.97
C ASN A 37 -11.04 26.35 5.21
N VAL A 38 -12.28 26.16 4.75
CA VAL A 38 -12.76 24.95 4.06
C VAL A 38 -11.92 24.66 2.82
N LEU A 39 -11.65 25.69 2.01
CA LEU A 39 -10.84 25.55 0.80
C LEU A 39 -9.39 25.11 1.13
N SER A 40 -8.80 25.64 2.20
CA SER A 40 -7.45 25.27 2.64
C SER A 40 -7.37 23.82 3.10
N THR A 41 -8.38 23.32 3.83
CA THR A 41 -8.43 21.94 4.32
C THR A 41 -8.62 20.93 3.17
N LEU A 42 -9.42 21.29 2.16
CA LEU A 42 -9.60 20.46 0.97
C LEU A 42 -8.31 20.37 0.14
N MET A 43 -7.64 21.50 -0.09
CA MET A 43 -6.39 21.53 -0.84
C MET A 43 -5.28 20.71 -0.17
N HIS A 44 -5.15 20.78 1.16
CA HIS A 44 -4.19 19.95 1.90
C HIS A 44 -4.44 18.45 1.70
N SER A 45 -5.70 18.04 1.72
CA SER A 45 -6.06 16.63 1.60
C SER A 45 -5.89 16.10 0.17
N LEU A 46 -6.15 16.93 -0.84
CA LEU A 46 -5.89 16.58 -2.24
C LEU A 46 -4.39 16.49 -2.55
N VAL A 47 -3.58 17.33 -1.92
CA VAL A 47 -2.11 17.31 -2.08
C VAL A 47 -1.47 16.16 -1.30
N ALA A 48 -2.07 15.72 -0.19
CA ALA A 48 -1.58 14.58 0.58
C ALA A 48 -1.60 13.27 -0.23
N ILE A 49 -2.61 13.06 -1.09
CA ILE A 49 -2.76 11.85 -1.91
C ILE A 49 -1.50 11.60 -2.76
N PRO A 50 -1.08 12.49 -3.69
CA PRO A 50 0.10 12.24 -4.52
C PRO A 50 1.40 12.17 -3.72
N ILE A 51 1.54 12.93 -2.63
CA ILE A 51 2.74 12.88 -1.78
C ILE A 51 2.89 11.50 -1.15
N VAL A 52 1.82 10.99 -0.54
CA VAL A 52 1.81 9.67 0.09
C VAL A 52 1.97 8.57 -0.96
N THR A 53 1.34 8.69 -2.13
CA THR A 53 1.52 7.72 -3.22
C THR A 53 2.97 7.65 -3.68
N VAL A 54 3.64 8.78 -3.92
CA VAL A 54 5.05 8.80 -4.33
C VAL A 54 5.95 8.23 -3.24
N GLN A 55 5.75 8.66 -1.99
CA GLN A 55 6.48 8.14 -0.84
C GLN A 55 6.32 6.62 -0.68
N TRP A 56 5.10 6.11 -0.88
CA TRP A 56 4.77 4.69 -0.80
C TRP A 56 5.47 3.88 -1.90
N THR A 57 5.43 4.36 -3.14
CA THR A 57 6.06 3.71 -4.30
C THR A 57 7.59 3.68 -4.18
N LEU A 58 8.21 4.75 -3.66
CA LEU A 58 9.67 4.85 -3.58
C LEU A 58 10.26 3.93 -2.52
N TYR A 59 9.75 3.96 -1.29
CA TYR A 59 10.33 3.19 -0.18
C TYR A 59 9.30 2.58 0.78
N GLY A 60 8.08 3.09 0.85
CA GLY A 60 7.06 2.56 1.76
C GLY A 60 6.74 1.09 1.50
N TYR A 61 6.60 0.71 0.24
CA TYR A 61 6.37 -0.68 -0.16
C TYR A 61 7.52 -1.60 0.28
N SER A 62 8.77 -1.18 0.03
CA SER A 62 9.95 -1.96 0.38
C SER A 62 10.13 -2.13 1.88
N LEU A 63 9.88 -1.09 2.68
CA LEU A 63 10.00 -1.19 4.14
C LEU A 63 8.88 -2.03 4.78
N ALA A 64 7.72 -2.14 4.14
CA ALA A 64 6.60 -2.93 4.64
C ALA A 64 6.65 -4.41 4.21
N PHE A 65 7.02 -4.68 2.96
CA PHE A 65 6.99 -6.02 2.36
C PHE A 65 8.38 -6.60 2.03
N GLY A 66 9.43 -5.82 2.29
CA GLY A 66 10.82 -6.26 2.11
C GLY A 66 11.27 -7.30 3.12
N PRO A 67 12.36 -8.05 2.82
CA PRO A 67 12.97 -8.97 3.75
C PRO A 67 13.23 -8.30 5.10
N THR A 68 12.71 -8.88 6.18
CA THR A 68 12.73 -8.21 7.49
C THR A 68 14.14 -8.20 8.08
N LYS A 69 14.59 -7.01 8.48
CA LYS A 69 15.75 -6.80 9.34
C LYS A 69 15.27 -6.70 10.79
N PHE A 70 15.77 -7.57 11.65
CA PHE A 70 15.47 -7.59 13.11
C PHE A 70 13.99 -7.76 13.51
N GLY A 71 13.12 -8.23 12.61
CA GLY A 71 11.69 -8.42 12.91
C GLY A 71 10.84 -7.14 12.89
N ILE A 72 11.41 -5.97 12.61
CA ILE A 72 10.75 -4.66 12.80
C ILE A 72 10.63 -3.86 11.50
N ILE A 73 11.62 -3.94 10.60
CA ILE A 73 11.66 -3.13 9.39
C ILE A 73 12.06 -3.97 8.17
N GLY A 74 11.41 -3.76 7.02
CA GLY A 74 11.81 -4.37 5.75
C GLY A 74 13.10 -3.77 5.17
N GLY A 75 13.71 -4.49 4.23
CA GLY A 75 14.85 -4.02 3.44
C GLY A 75 14.51 -2.95 2.40
N LEU A 76 15.52 -2.50 1.65
CA LEU A 76 15.37 -1.57 0.52
C LEU A 76 15.39 -2.29 -0.84
N ASP A 77 15.15 -3.61 -0.84
CA ASP A 77 15.27 -4.46 -2.01
C ASP A 77 14.17 -4.22 -3.06
N PHE A 78 13.04 -3.61 -2.66
CA PHE A 78 11.90 -3.28 -3.53
C PHE A 78 11.71 -1.76 -3.72
N VAL A 79 12.80 -0.98 -3.62
CA VAL A 79 12.74 0.47 -3.86
C VAL A 79 12.24 0.74 -5.29
N GLY A 80 11.33 1.69 -5.44
CA GLY A 80 10.75 2.04 -6.74
C GLY A 80 9.88 0.94 -7.37
N LEU A 81 9.44 -0.05 -6.59
CA LEU A 81 8.74 -1.26 -7.06
C LEU A 81 9.59 -2.15 -7.98
N GLU A 82 10.91 -1.99 -7.97
CA GLU A 82 11.80 -2.90 -8.69
C GLU A 82 11.70 -4.29 -8.04
N GLN A 83 11.49 -5.32 -8.86
CA GLN A 83 11.56 -6.70 -8.39
C GLN A 83 13.05 -7.08 -8.33
N PRO A 84 13.59 -7.53 -7.18
CA PRO A 84 14.86 -8.22 -7.14
C PRO A 84 14.75 -9.39 -8.11
N GLY A 85 15.55 -9.38 -9.18
CA GLY A 85 15.49 -10.41 -10.21
C GLY A 85 15.65 -11.80 -9.57
N GLN A 86 14.56 -12.56 -9.52
CA GLN A 86 14.46 -14.02 -9.27
C GLN A 86 15.65 -14.67 -8.52
N GLY A 87 16.05 -14.08 -7.39
CA GLY A 87 17.18 -14.55 -6.57
C GLY A 87 16.79 -14.86 -5.13
N LEU A 88 15.52 -14.71 -4.78
CA LEU A 88 14.99 -15.19 -3.51
C LEU A 88 14.52 -16.64 -3.72
N PRO A 89 15.06 -17.63 -2.98
CA PRO A 89 14.66 -19.01 -3.12
C PRO A 89 13.17 -19.16 -2.81
N HIS A 90 12.35 -19.21 -3.87
CA HIS A 90 10.91 -19.50 -3.84
C HIS A 90 10.62 -20.97 -3.43
N GLY A 91 11.48 -21.59 -2.63
CA GLY A 91 11.38 -23.00 -2.22
C GLY A 91 10.95 -23.20 -0.77
N THR A 92 11.35 -22.33 0.17
CA THR A 92 11.25 -22.65 1.61
C THR A 92 9.85 -22.56 2.21
N VAL A 93 8.92 -21.81 1.61
CA VAL A 93 7.54 -21.73 2.13
C VAL A 93 6.72 -22.96 1.73
N THR A 94 6.92 -23.50 0.53
CA THR A 94 6.19 -24.68 0.03
C THR A 94 6.65 -26.00 0.64
N ASP A 95 7.91 -26.09 1.09
CA ASP A 95 8.44 -27.33 1.68
C ASP A 95 7.86 -27.61 3.08
N HIS A 96 7.54 -26.56 3.85
CA HIS A 96 6.94 -26.71 5.18
C HIS A 96 5.50 -27.27 5.16
N TYR A 97 4.74 -27.06 4.08
CA TYR A 97 3.39 -27.61 3.92
C TYR A 97 3.37 -29.03 3.32
N ARG A 98 4.48 -29.48 2.72
CA ARG A 98 4.62 -30.81 2.12
C ARG A 98 5.07 -31.90 3.10
N SER A 99 5.62 -31.55 4.27
CA SER A 99 6.03 -32.50 5.31
C SER A 99 4.95 -32.81 6.35
N ALA A 100 3.74 -32.25 6.19
CA ALA A 100 2.57 -32.44 7.06
C ALA A 100 1.42 -33.20 6.37
N LEU A 101 1.69 -33.80 5.20
CA LEU A 101 0.87 -34.76 4.47
C LEU A 101 1.70 -36.03 4.23
#